data_AF-A0A521KZG6-F1
#
_entry.id   AF-A0A521KZG6-F1
#
_cell.length_a   1.000
_cell.length_b   1.000
_cell.length_c   1.000
_cell.angle_alpha   90.00
_cell.angle_beta   90.00
_cell.angle_gamma   90.00
#
_symmetry.space_group_name_H-M   'P 1'
#
loop_
_entity.id
_entity.type
_entity.pdbx_description
1 polymer ?
#
loop_
_entity_poly.entity_id
_entity_poly.type
_entity_poly.pdbx_seq_one_letter_code
_entity_poly.pdbx_strand_id
1 'polypeptide(L)'
;MFKDPFDPKTLLGRGCSCGGNHAEADHARLTASAVPTAEEDRWNRVVDAAVLRAVFPVDAARRQFLKTVGASTAMAAISSVLPLAAAREAFAQGGAPEKKDLKVGFIPITCATPIIMAHPMGFYSKHGLNVEVVKTAGWAVIRDKSLAKEYDAAHMLSPMPIAISLGVGSNPVPWTMPAIENINGQAITLANKHKDKRNPKDWKGFRFAVPFDYSMHNY
;
A
#
# COMPACT_ATOMS: atom_id res chain seq x y z
N MET A 1 -3.64 -9.77 2.99
CA MET A 1 -4.95 -9.35 3.53
C MET A 1 -5.94 -10.51 3.54
N PHE A 2 -6.12 -11.24 2.45
CA PHE A 2 -7.18 -12.27 2.33
C PHE A 2 -6.74 -13.73 2.62
N LYS A 3 -5.59 -13.92 3.27
CA LYS A 3 -5.11 -15.27 3.65
C LYS A 3 -5.84 -15.74 4.91
N ASP A 4 -5.98 -17.05 5.08
CA ASP A 4 -6.60 -17.61 6.28
C ASP A 4 -5.74 -17.30 7.53
N PRO A 5 -6.25 -16.52 8.50
CA PRO A 5 -5.50 -16.14 9.69
C PRO A 5 -5.34 -17.29 10.71
N PHE A 6 -6.20 -18.32 10.64
CA PHE A 6 -6.14 -19.51 11.49
C PHE A 6 -5.20 -20.60 10.96
N ASP A 7 -4.65 -20.43 9.74
CA ASP A 7 -3.54 -21.26 9.27
C ASP A 7 -2.24 -20.86 10.01
N PRO A 8 -1.58 -21.78 10.76
CA PRO A 8 -0.32 -21.51 11.43
C PRO A 8 0.80 -21.06 10.49
N LYS A 9 0.71 -21.34 9.19
CA LYS A 9 1.70 -20.96 8.18
C LYS A 9 1.53 -19.52 7.70
N THR A 10 0.35 -18.93 7.85
CA THR A 10 0.10 -17.53 7.49
C THR A 10 0.91 -16.58 8.38
N LEU A 11 1.46 -15.51 7.82
CA LEU A 11 1.98 -14.38 8.60
C LEU A 11 0.94 -13.27 8.58
N LEU A 12 0.62 -12.74 9.76
CA LEU A 12 -0.33 -11.64 9.90
C LEU A 12 0.40 -10.31 10.10
N GLY A 13 1.58 -10.28 10.70
CA GLY A 13 2.38 -9.06 10.83
C GLY A 13 3.07 -8.63 9.52
N ARG A 14 3.47 -7.35 9.43
CA ARG A 14 4.48 -6.86 8.46
C ARG A 14 5.90 -7.00 9.05
N GLY A 15 6.21 -8.17 9.60
CA GLY A 15 7.48 -8.44 10.28
C GLY A 15 7.72 -9.94 10.42
N CYS A 16 8.98 -10.34 10.47
CA CYS A 16 9.35 -11.75 10.63
C CYS A 16 8.87 -12.30 11.98
N SER A 17 8.47 -13.57 12.03
CA SER A 17 7.97 -14.25 13.24
C SER A 17 8.96 -14.29 14.41
N CYS A 18 10.24 -13.99 14.20
CA CYS A 18 11.27 -13.97 15.23
C CYS A 18 11.38 -12.62 15.98
N GLY A 19 10.68 -11.56 15.56
CA GLY A 19 10.81 -10.22 16.16
C GLY A 19 12.14 -9.51 15.90
N GLY A 20 12.97 -10.02 14.98
CA GLY A 20 14.25 -9.42 14.58
C GLY A 20 14.15 -8.51 13.35
N ASN A 21 15.13 -7.61 13.21
CA ASN A 21 15.31 -6.75 12.03
C ASN A 21 16.14 -7.48 10.96
N HIS A 22 15.49 -8.29 10.12
CA HIS A 22 16.15 -8.89 8.95
C HIS A 22 15.16 -9.12 7.81
N ALA A 23 15.69 -9.36 6.60
CA ALA A 23 14.93 -9.31 5.37
C ALA A 23 13.98 -10.52 5.23
N GLU A 24 12.85 -10.32 4.53
CA GLU A 24 11.88 -11.38 4.24
C GLU A 24 12.50 -12.53 3.41
N ALA A 25 13.57 -12.24 2.66
CA ALA A 25 14.36 -13.20 1.89
C ALA A 25 15.11 -14.23 2.76
N ASP A 26 15.43 -13.90 4.02
CA ASP A 26 16.14 -14.80 4.94
C ASP A 26 15.25 -15.98 5.41
N HIS A 27 13.95 -15.94 5.09
CA HIS A 27 12.96 -16.95 5.46
C HIS A 27 12.05 -17.37 4.30
N ALA A 28 12.65 -17.65 3.14
CA ALA A 28 11.96 -18.17 1.96
C ALA A 28 11.14 -19.44 2.27
N ARG A 29 9.87 -19.26 2.71
CA ARG A 29 8.80 -20.26 2.80
C ARG A 29 7.50 -19.57 3.25
N LEU A 30 6.92 -18.77 2.36
CA LEU A 30 5.50 -18.41 2.45
C LEU A 30 4.75 -19.12 1.32
N THR A 31 4.12 -20.25 1.65
CA THR A 31 3.14 -20.88 0.78
C THR A 31 1.91 -19.98 0.68
N ALA A 32 1.41 -19.75 -0.53
CA ALA A 32 0.15 -19.07 -0.77
C ALA A 32 -1.00 -19.90 -0.18
N SER A 33 -1.56 -19.46 0.94
CA SER A 33 -2.89 -19.91 1.37
C SER A 33 -3.90 -19.49 0.30
N ALA A 34 -4.75 -20.41 -0.14
CA ALA A 34 -5.78 -20.14 -1.15
C ALA A 34 -6.71 -19.03 -0.66
N VAL A 35 -6.79 -17.94 -1.43
CA VAL A 35 -7.75 -16.84 -1.18
C VAL A 35 -9.15 -17.35 -1.54
N PRO A 36 -10.20 -17.09 -0.73
CA PRO A 36 -11.55 -17.53 -1.07
C PRO A 36 -12.00 -16.84 -2.36
N THR A 37 -12.76 -17.57 -3.17
CA THR A 37 -13.37 -17.02 -4.39
C THR A 37 -14.61 -16.20 -4.07
N ALA A 38 -15.36 -16.56 -3.03
CA ALA A 38 -16.50 -15.80 -2.54
C ALA A 38 -16.06 -14.49 -1.87
N GLU A 39 -16.75 -13.40 -2.19
CA GLU A 39 -16.42 -12.06 -1.70
C GLU A 39 -16.67 -11.90 -0.20
N GLU A 40 -17.76 -12.48 0.30
CA GLU A 40 -18.11 -12.46 1.73
C GLU A 40 -17.04 -13.17 2.59
N ASP A 41 -16.59 -14.35 2.15
CA ASP A 41 -15.49 -15.08 2.80
C ASP A 41 -14.17 -14.32 2.78
N ARG A 42 -13.91 -13.54 1.71
CA ARG A 42 -12.74 -12.66 1.64
C ARG A 42 -12.79 -11.57 2.70
N TRP A 43 -13.94 -10.94 2.88
CA TRP A 43 -14.12 -9.87 3.88
C TRP A 43 -14.12 -10.40 5.30
N ASN A 44 -14.71 -11.57 5.54
CA ASN A 44 -14.64 -12.27 6.83
C ASN A 44 -13.19 -12.53 7.26
N ARG A 45 -12.31 -12.93 6.32
CA ARG A 45 -10.87 -13.10 6.61
C ARG A 45 -10.16 -11.81 6.99
N VAL A 46 -10.61 -10.66 6.51
CA VAL A 46 -10.04 -9.36 6.91
C VAL A 46 -10.36 -9.09 8.38
N VAL A 47 -11.61 -9.30 8.78
CA VAL A 47 -12.07 -9.16 10.17
C VAL A 47 -11.33 -10.13 11.09
N ASP A 48 -11.29 -11.40 10.72
CA ASP A 48 -10.61 -12.44 11.49
C ASP A 48 -9.11 -12.14 11.65
N ALA A 49 -8.46 -11.67 10.58
CA ALA A 49 -7.05 -11.29 10.63
C ALA A 49 -6.81 -10.06 11.53
N ALA A 50 -7.72 -9.09 11.54
CA ALA A 50 -7.64 -7.94 12.44
C ALA A 50 -7.79 -8.38 13.91
N VAL A 51 -8.75 -9.26 14.19
CA VAL A 51 -8.95 -9.81 15.54
C VAL A 51 -7.74 -10.62 16.00
N LEU A 52 -7.23 -11.53 15.16
CA LEU A 52 -6.06 -12.32 15.53
C LEU A 52 -4.79 -11.47 15.75
N ARG A 53 -4.62 -10.37 15.00
CA ARG A 53 -3.52 -9.43 15.26
C ARG A 53 -3.67 -8.72 16.60
N ALA A 54 -4.90 -8.39 17.00
CA ALA A 54 -5.17 -7.76 18.29
C ALA A 54 -4.93 -8.73 19.46
N VAL A 55 -5.38 -9.99 19.33
CA VAL A 55 -5.18 -11.03 20.36
C VAL A 55 -3.74 -11.51 20.41
N PHE A 56 -3.08 -11.64 19.25
CA PHE A 56 -1.70 -12.08 19.13
C PHE A 56 -0.86 -11.05 18.38
N PRO A 57 -0.30 -10.05 19.08
CA PRO A 57 0.60 -9.06 18.48
C PRO A 57 1.86 -9.69 17.86
N VAL A 58 2.24 -10.89 18.33
CA VAL A 58 3.42 -11.63 17.89
C VAL A 58 3.00 -12.91 17.14
N ASP A 59 3.38 -13.02 15.87
CA ASP A 59 3.00 -14.15 15.00
C ASP A 59 3.53 -15.52 15.48
N ALA A 60 4.68 -15.55 16.16
CA ALA A 60 5.20 -16.79 16.76
C ALA A 60 4.27 -17.33 17.85
N ALA A 61 3.75 -16.47 18.73
CA ALA A 61 2.82 -16.87 19.77
C ALA A 61 1.50 -17.38 19.17
N ARG A 62 0.98 -16.68 18.16
CA ARG A 62 -0.19 -17.12 17.38
C ARG A 62 0.01 -18.51 16.79
N ARG A 63 1.15 -18.71 16.10
CA ARG A 63 1.49 -19.97 15.44
C ARG A 63 1.64 -21.11 16.44
N GLN A 64 2.29 -20.87 17.58
CA GLN A 64 2.46 -21.87 18.62
C GLN A 64 1.12 -22.24 19.22
N PHE A 65 0.28 -21.26 19.56
CA PHE A 65 -1.08 -21.49 20.05
C PHE A 65 -1.88 -22.34 19.06
N LEU A 66 -1.95 -21.95 17.78
CA LEU A 66 -2.69 -22.68 16.75
C LEU A 66 -2.17 -24.12 16.55
N LYS A 67 -0.86 -24.35 16.66
CA LYS A 67 -0.27 -25.70 16.60
C LYS A 67 -0.63 -26.55 17.83
N THR A 68 -0.75 -25.93 19.00
CA THR A 68 -1.04 -26.63 20.25
C THR A 68 -2.53 -26.98 20.36
N VAL A 69 -3.43 -26.05 20.08
CA VAL A 69 -4.88 -26.26 20.31
C VAL A 69 -5.64 -26.68 19.04
N GLY A 70 -5.06 -26.46 17.85
CA GLY A 70 -5.73 -26.65 16.57
C GLY A 70 -6.60 -25.45 16.16
N ALA A 71 -6.76 -25.25 14.86
CA ALA A 71 -7.44 -24.07 14.29
C ALA A 71 -8.91 -23.94 14.72
N SER A 72 -9.66 -25.05 14.74
CA SER A 72 -11.08 -25.07 15.15
C SER A 72 -11.27 -24.71 16.62
N THR A 73 -10.44 -25.29 17.50
CA THR A 73 -10.45 -24.98 18.94
C THR A 73 -10.06 -23.54 19.21
N ALA A 74 -9.03 -23.03 18.53
CA ALA A 74 -8.62 -21.64 18.61
C ALA A 74 -9.75 -20.69 18.21
N MET A 75 -10.42 -20.97 17.10
CA MET A 75 -11.56 -20.18 16.62
C MET A 75 -12.70 -20.17 17.65
N ALA A 76 -13.04 -21.32 18.24
CA ALA A 76 -14.07 -21.41 19.27
C ALA A 76 -13.69 -20.63 20.54
N ALA A 77 -12.44 -20.74 21.00
CA ALA A 77 -11.94 -20.04 22.18
C ALA A 77 -11.87 -18.52 21.99
N ILE A 78 -11.55 -18.05 20.78
CA ILE A 78 -11.57 -16.62 20.48
C ILE A 78 -13.02 -16.13 20.36
N SER A 79 -13.88 -16.90 19.70
CA SER A 79 -15.30 -16.55 19.53
C SER A 79 -16.05 -16.44 20.85
N SER A 80 -15.61 -17.14 21.90
CA SER A 80 -16.24 -17.09 23.23
C SER A 80 -15.92 -15.81 24.01
N VAL A 81 -14.80 -15.14 23.72
CA VAL A 81 -14.39 -13.88 24.37
C VAL A 81 -14.55 -12.66 23.48
N LEU A 82 -14.54 -12.85 22.15
CA LEU A 82 -14.73 -11.83 21.13
C LEU A 82 -15.76 -12.35 20.12
N PRO A 83 -16.97 -11.78 20.04
CA PRO A 83 -18.04 -12.29 19.17
C PRO A 83 -17.69 -12.04 17.70
N LEU A 84 -16.93 -12.96 17.09
CA LEU A 84 -16.45 -12.86 15.71
C LEU A 84 -17.58 -12.72 14.69
N ALA A 85 -18.72 -13.38 14.93
CA ALA A 85 -19.90 -13.23 14.07
C ALA A 85 -20.43 -11.79 14.09
N ALA A 86 -20.57 -11.18 15.27
CA ALA A 86 -21.00 -9.80 15.41
C ALA A 86 -19.98 -8.82 14.81
N ALA A 87 -18.68 -9.08 14.96
CA ALA A 87 -17.63 -8.27 14.35
C ALA A 87 -17.66 -8.33 12.81
N ARG A 88 -17.92 -9.51 12.23
CA ARG A 88 -18.08 -9.70 10.79
C ARG A 88 -19.33 -8.99 10.28
N GLU A 89 -20.45 -9.11 10.99
CA GLU A 89 -21.70 -8.44 10.66
C GLU A 89 -21.55 -6.91 10.73
N ALA A 90 -20.96 -6.38 11.80
CA ALA A 90 -20.69 -4.95 11.94
C ALA A 90 -19.77 -4.42 10.82
N PHE A 91 -18.77 -5.20 10.42
CA PHE A 91 -17.92 -4.85 9.29
C PHE A 91 -18.68 -4.90 7.95
N ALA A 92 -19.58 -5.88 7.77
CA ALA A 92 -20.39 -6.05 6.58
C ALA A 92 -21.44 -4.92 6.41
N GLN A 93 -21.97 -4.38 7.52
CA GLN A 93 -22.89 -3.24 7.48
C GLN A 93 -22.21 -1.94 6.99
N GLY A 94 -20.87 -1.88 7.05
CA GLY A 94 -20.10 -0.69 6.69
C GLY A 94 -20.24 0.42 7.73
N GLY A 95 -19.30 1.36 7.68
CA GLY A 95 -19.28 2.53 8.56
C GLY A 95 -18.95 3.80 7.80
N ALA A 96 -19.22 4.95 8.41
CA ALA A 96 -18.73 6.22 7.87
C ALA A 96 -17.20 6.28 7.99
N PRO A 97 -16.48 6.87 7.01
CA PRO A 97 -15.05 7.10 7.12
C PRO A 97 -14.71 7.88 8.39
N GLU A 98 -13.64 7.49 9.08
CA GLU A 98 -13.18 8.13 10.32
C GLU A 98 -12.76 9.58 10.08
N LYS A 99 -12.28 9.88 8.86
CA LYS A 99 -11.97 11.22 8.37
C LYS A 99 -12.60 11.44 7.00
N LYS A 100 -13.44 12.47 6.88
CA LYS A 100 -14.17 12.80 5.64
C LYS A 100 -13.43 13.83 4.79
N ASP A 101 -12.88 14.86 5.41
CA ASP A 101 -12.17 15.93 4.71
C ASP A 101 -10.71 15.53 4.48
N LEU A 102 -10.32 15.29 3.23
CA LEU A 102 -8.97 14.86 2.87
C LEU A 102 -8.30 15.83 1.92
N LYS A 103 -6.98 16.00 2.06
CA LYS A 103 -6.15 16.71 1.07
C LYS A 103 -5.30 15.72 0.28
N VAL A 104 -5.42 15.75 -1.04
CA VAL A 104 -4.67 14.86 -1.93
C VAL A 104 -3.76 15.66 -2.86
N GLY A 105 -2.46 15.59 -2.63
CA GLY A 105 -1.45 16.27 -3.43
C GLY A 105 -1.20 15.57 -4.78
N PHE A 106 -1.10 16.32 -5.87
CA PHE A 106 -0.76 15.76 -7.18
C PHE A 106 0.16 16.63 -8.03
N ILE A 107 0.87 16.01 -8.97
CA ILE A 107 1.58 16.66 -10.07
C ILE A 107 0.67 16.67 -11.31
N PRO A 108 0.51 17.80 -12.02
CA PRO A 108 -0.40 17.94 -13.16
C PRO A 108 0.12 17.23 -14.43
N ILE A 109 0.12 15.90 -14.40
CA ILE A 109 0.43 15.02 -15.52
C ILE A 109 -0.71 14.00 -15.70
N THR A 110 -0.79 13.38 -16.87
CA THR A 110 -1.89 12.45 -17.22
C THR A 110 -2.05 11.30 -16.22
N CYS A 111 -0.97 10.88 -15.55
CA CYS A 111 -0.99 9.83 -14.53
C CYS A 111 -1.91 10.15 -13.33
N ALA A 112 -2.11 11.44 -13.02
CA ALA A 112 -2.97 11.86 -11.92
C ALA A 112 -4.46 11.91 -12.28
N THR A 113 -4.83 11.56 -13.53
CA THR A 113 -6.23 11.63 -14.01
C THR A 113 -7.22 10.93 -13.09
N PRO A 114 -6.98 9.70 -12.58
CA PRO A 114 -7.93 9.04 -11.68
C PRO A 114 -8.20 9.84 -10.39
N ILE A 115 -7.17 10.49 -9.85
CA ILE A 115 -7.27 11.32 -8.63
C ILE A 115 -8.05 12.60 -8.92
N ILE A 116 -7.72 13.28 -10.01
CA ILE A 116 -8.33 14.56 -10.38
C ILE A 116 -9.80 14.36 -10.76
N MET A 117 -10.11 13.34 -11.58
CA MET A 117 -11.44 13.12 -12.12
C MET A 117 -12.40 12.49 -11.10
N ALA A 118 -11.90 11.83 -10.06
CA ALA A 118 -12.74 11.29 -9.00
C ALA A 118 -13.62 12.34 -8.30
N HIS A 119 -13.19 13.60 -8.26
CA HIS A 119 -13.97 14.70 -7.71
C HIS A 119 -15.18 15.10 -8.59
N PRO A 120 -15.01 15.59 -9.84
CA PRO A 120 -16.15 15.95 -10.69
C PRO A 120 -17.04 14.76 -11.08
N MET A 121 -16.52 13.53 -11.06
CA MET A 121 -17.31 12.32 -11.31
C MET A 121 -18.09 11.85 -10.06
N GLY A 122 -17.94 12.51 -8.91
CA GLY A 122 -18.66 12.18 -7.68
C GLY A 122 -18.20 10.87 -7.01
N PHE A 123 -17.03 10.34 -7.36
CA PHE A 123 -16.53 9.10 -6.75
C PHE A 123 -16.12 9.31 -5.29
N TYR A 124 -15.53 10.45 -4.94
CA TYR A 124 -15.23 10.75 -3.53
C TYR A 124 -16.50 10.86 -2.68
N SER A 125 -17.48 11.65 -3.13
CA SER A 125 -18.74 11.84 -2.42
C SER A 125 -19.55 10.55 -2.31
N LYS A 126 -19.51 9.68 -3.34
CA LYS A 126 -20.13 8.35 -3.30
C LYS A 126 -19.61 7.50 -2.13
N HIS A 127 -18.35 7.70 -1.74
CA HIS A 127 -17.72 7.02 -0.62
C HIS A 127 -17.69 7.86 0.68
N GLY A 128 -18.47 8.94 0.75
CA GLY A 128 -18.58 9.79 1.94
C GLY A 128 -17.35 10.66 2.23
N LEU A 129 -16.51 10.89 1.23
CA LEU A 129 -15.29 11.70 1.32
C LEU A 129 -15.49 13.08 0.68
N ASN A 130 -14.97 14.11 1.33
CA ASN A 130 -14.81 15.46 0.82
C ASN A 130 -13.32 15.71 0.54
N VAL A 131 -12.91 15.64 -0.73
CA VAL A 131 -11.49 15.63 -1.09
C VAL A 131 -11.07 16.92 -1.79
N GLU A 132 -10.12 17.63 -1.20
CA GLU A 132 -9.41 18.73 -1.83
C GLU A 132 -8.22 18.18 -2.63
N VAL A 133 -8.27 18.29 -3.96
CA VAL A 133 -7.20 17.84 -4.86
C VAL A 133 -6.22 19.00 -5.11
N VAL A 134 -5.02 18.92 -4.53
CA VAL A 134 -4.06 20.03 -4.43
C VAL A 134 -2.92 19.89 -5.45
N LYS A 135 -2.87 20.82 -6.41
CA LYS A 135 -1.79 20.88 -7.41
C LYS A 135 -0.47 21.25 -6.74
N THR A 136 0.58 20.48 -7.00
CA THR A 136 1.91 20.65 -6.42
C THR A 136 2.97 20.91 -7.50
N ALA A 137 4.03 21.64 -7.15
CA ALA A 137 5.03 22.14 -8.09
C ALA A 137 6.11 21.12 -8.51
N GLY A 138 6.33 20.05 -7.74
CA GLY A 138 7.35 19.05 -8.05
C GLY A 138 7.38 17.89 -7.07
N TRP A 139 8.12 16.83 -7.41
CA TRP A 139 8.14 15.57 -6.65
C TRP A 139 8.76 15.70 -5.26
N ALA A 140 9.80 16.53 -5.10
CA ALA A 140 10.35 16.85 -3.78
C ALA A 140 9.31 17.52 -2.88
N VAL A 141 8.52 18.45 -3.43
CA VAL A 141 7.47 19.15 -2.68
C VAL A 141 6.32 18.19 -2.33
N ILE A 142 5.96 17.26 -3.22
CA ILE A 142 5.01 16.18 -2.89
C ILE A 142 5.51 15.38 -1.68
N ARG A 143 6.78 14.90 -1.72
CA ARG A 143 7.38 14.15 -0.61
C ARG A 143 7.33 14.96 0.68
N ASP A 144 7.83 16.19 0.67
CA ASP A 144 8.02 16.99 1.87
C ASP A 144 6.68 17.36 2.52
N LYS A 145 5.68 17.76 1.72
CA LYS A 145 4.32 18.05 2.21
C LYS A 145 3.60 16.80 2.72
N SER A 146 3.77 15.65 2.07
CA SER A 146 3.24 14.38 2.55
C SER A 146 3.85 13.97 3.89
N LEU A 147 5.17 14.11 4.05
CA LEU A 147 5.86 13.83 5.32
C LEU A 147 5.47 14.80 6.43
N ALA A 148 5.22 16.06 6.09
CA ALA A 148 4.71 17.08 7.01
C ALA A 148 3.22 16.90 7.36
N LYS A 149 2.54 15.88 6.79
CA LYS A 149 1.10 15.64 6.95
C LYS A 149 0.22 16.80 6.47
N GLU A 150 0.72 17.62 5.54
CA GLU A 150 -0.11 18.59 4.83
C GLU A 150 -1.06 17.91 3.84
N TYR A 151 -0.71 16.70 3.40
CA TYR A 151 -1.54 15.84 2.55
C TYR A 151 -1.85 14.52 3.26
N ASP A 152 -3.10 14.07 3.12
CA ASP A 152 -3.56 12.76 3.59
C ASP A 152 -3.17 11.63 2.65
N ALA A 153 -3.11 11.93 1.35
CA ALA A 153 -2.57 11.07 0.32
C ALA A 153 -1.87 11.89 -0.76
N ALA A 154 -1.04 11.26 -1.57
CA ALA A 154 -0.43 11.95 -2.70
C ALA A 154 -0.17 11.02 -3.87
N HIS A 155 -0.30 11.58 -5.07
CA HIS A 155 0.23 11.01 -6.29
C HIS A 155 1.76 10.97 -6.21
N MET A 156 2.36 9.80 -6.30
CA MET A 156 3.80 9.60 -6.16
C MET A 156 4.36 8.72 -7.26
N LEU A 157 5.65 8.91 -7.58
CA LEU A 157 6.40 7.98 -8.41
C LEU A 157 6.56 6.66 -7.63
N SER A 158 6.38 5.51 -8.28
CA SER A 158 6.35 4.20 -7.60
C SER A 158 7.54 3.90 -6.68
N PRO A 159 8.77 4.36 -6.93
CA PRO A 159 9.89 4.17 -6.00
C PRO A 159 9.86 5.10 -4.77
N MET A 160 9.08 6.17 -4.76
CA MET A 160 9.06 7.13 -3.64
C MET A 160 8.54 6.51 -2.33
N PRO A 161 7.40 5.79 -2.28
CA PRO A 161 6.92 5.15 -1.05
C PRO A 161 7.95 4.23 -0.38
N ILE A 162 8.67 3.44 -1.18
CA ILE A 162 9.70 2.53 -0.67
C ILE A 162 10.95 3.29 -0.23
N ALA A 163 11.38 4.32 -0.98
CA ALA A 163 12.50 5.18 -0.58
C ALA A 163 12.22 5.90 0.74
N ILE A 164 11.01 6.46 0.92
CA ILE A 164 10.55 7.08 2.17
C ILE A 164 10.57 6.07 3.31
N SER A 165 10.03 4.86 3.10
CA SER A 165 9.99 3.82 4.13
C SER A 165 11.39 3.37 4.57
N LEU A 166 12.35 3.37 3.66
CA LEU A 166 13.75 3.02 3.92
C LEU A 166 14.59 4.20 4.45
N GLY A 167 14.03 5.42 4.51
CA GLY A 167 14.78 6.62 4.90
C GLY A 167 15.82 7.06 3.87
N VAL A 168 15.64 6.70 2.60
CA VAL A 168 16.53 7.12 1.51
C VAL A 168 16.02 8.45 0.97
N GLY A 169 16.76 9.52 1.25
CA GLY A 169 16.39 10.88 0.83
C GLY A 169 15.30 11.55 1.67
N SER A 170 14.97 11.00 2.83
CA SER A 170 14.12 11.60 3.88
C SER A 170 14.27 10.84 5.20
N ASN A 171 13.64 11.30 6.28
CA ASN A 171 13.53 10.48 7.49
C ASN A 171 12.68 9.23 7.22
N PRO A 172 13.02 8.07 7.79
CA PRO A 172 12.27 6.84 7.57
C PRO A 172 10.85 6.97 8.15
N VAL A 173 9.85 6.87 7.28
CA VAL A 173 8.44 6.89 7.65
C VAL A 173 7.74 5.74 6.92
N PRO A 174 7.11 4.78 7.62
CA PRO A 174 6.36 3.72 6.96
C PRO A 174 5.30 4.30 6.04
N TRP A 175 5.39 3.99 4.74
CA TRP A 175 4.46 4.48 3.73
C TRP A 175 3.71 3.31 3.08
N THR A 176 2.48 3.55 2.64
CA THR A 176 1.67 2.54 1.92
C THR A 176 1.28 3.08 0.55
N MET A 177 1.46 2.26 -0.47
CA MET A 177 1.01 2.51 -1.84
C MET A 177 -0.20 1.59 -2.12
N PRO A 178 -1.44 2.09 -1.99
CA PRO A 178 -2.63 1.25 -2.07
C PRO A 178 -3.02 0.91 -3.51
N ALA A 179 -2.60 1.70 -4.49
CA ALA A 179 -2.95 1.54 -5.90
C ALA A 179 -1.82 2.03 -6.80
N ILE A 180 -1.84 1.56 -8.05
CA ILE A 180 -1.03 2.08 -9.15
C ILE A 180 -2.02 2.75 -10.12
N GLU A 181 -1.87 4.06 -10.33
CA GLU A 181 -2.83 4.84 -11.14
C GLU A 181 -2.70 4.60 -12.64
N ASN A 182 -1.50 4.25 -13.11
CA ASN A 182 -1.25 3.94 -14.51
C ASN A 182 -0.03 3.04 -14.69
N ILE A 183 -0.03 2.32 -15.80
CA ILE A 183 1.16 1.72 -16.40
C ILE A 183 1.37 2.39 -17.77
N ASN A 184 2.61 2.68 -18.15
CA ASN A 184 2.98 3.40 -19.38
C ASN A 184 2.65 4.91 -19.37
N GLY A 185 2.77 5.57 -20.53
CA GLY A 185 2.54 7.01 -20.70
C GLY A 185 3.78 7.89 -20.49
N GLN A 186 4.94 7.28 -20.26
CA GLN A 186 6.23 7.96 -20.15
C GLN A 186 7.01 7.84 -21.47
N ALA A 187 7.92 8.78 -21.73
CA ALA A 187 8.74 8.78 -22.92
C ALA A 187 10.14 9.32 -22.64
N ILE A 188 11.14 8.77 -23.33
CA ILE A 188 12.45 9.39 -23.50
C ILE A 188 12.38 10.23 -24.75
N THR A 189 12.66 11.53 -24.62
CA THR A 189 12.63 12.47 -25.74
C THR A 189 14.01 13.04 -26.01
N LEU A 190 14.28 13.34 -27.28
CA LEU A 190 15.51 13.98 -27.73
C LEU A 190 15.16 15.33 -28.35
N ALA A 191 16.01 16.32 -28.11
CA ALA A 191 15.90 17.61 -28.82
C ALA A 191 16.05 17.38 -30.33
N ASN A 192 15.35 18.19 -31.14
CA ASN A 192 15.36 18.06 -32.61
C ASN A 192 16.77 18.07 -33.23
N LYS A 193 17.73 18.77 -32.62
CA LYS A 193 19.16 18.76 -33.02
C LYS A 193 19.84 17.40 -32.91
N HIS A 194 19.20 16.42 -32.29
CA HIS A 194 19.69 15.04 -32.12
C HIS A 194 18.79 14.02 -32.83
N LYS A 195 17.91 14.45 -33.76
CA LYS A 195 16.96 13.57 -34.46
C LYS A 195 17.60 12.37 -35.16
N ASP A 196 18.84 12.50 -35.64
CA ASP A 196 19.57 11.46 -36.36
C ASP A 196 20.33 10.51 -35.42
N LYS A 197 20.44 10.87 -34.13
CA LYS A 197 21.09 10.08 -33.08
C LYS A 197 20.05 9.22 -32.36
N ARG A 198 19.37 8.33 -33.08
CA ARG A 198 18.33 7.45 -32.48
C ARG A 198 18.92 6.21 -31.81
N ASN A 199 20.16 5.86 -32.11
CA ASN A 199 20.85 4.72 -31.51
C ASN A 199 21.49 5.14 -30.18
N PRO A 200 21.15 4.49 -29.03
CA PRO A 200 21.72 4.82 -27.73
C PRO A 200 23.25 4.75 -27.66
N LYS A 201 23.89 3.98 -28.54
CA LYS A 201 25.37 3.93 -28.65
C LYS A 201 26.00 5.29 -29.00
N ASP A 202 25.23 6.18 -29.62
CA ASP A 202 25.68 7.50 -30.06
C ASP A 202 25.45 8.60 -29.00
N TRP A 203 24.90 8.24 -27.84
CA TRP A 203 24.55 9.18 -26.76
C TRP A 203 25.68 9.43 -25.76
N LYS A 204 26.90 8.93 -26.04
CA LYS A 204 28.06 9.17 -25.17
C LYS A 204 28.26 10.67 -24.94
N GLY A 205 28.32 11.08 -23.67
CA GLY A 205 28.46 12.47 -23.26
C GLY A 205 27.15 13.25 -23.14
N PHE A 206 25.99 12.63 -23.42
CA PHE A 206 24.69 13.27 -23.18
C PHE A 206 24.41 13.33 -21.68
N ARG A 207 23.67 14.36 -21.27
CA ARG A 207 23.12 14.48 -19.91
C ARG A 207 21.63 14.25 -19.98
N PHE A 208 21.13 13.31 -19.18
CA PHE A 208 19.71 13.00 -19.09
C PHE A 208 19.11 13.80 -17.95
N ALA A 209 18.01 14.49 -18.23
CA ALA A 209 17.19 15.10 -17.20
C ALA A 209 16.19 14.05 -16.72
N VAL A 210 16.27 13.68 -15.46
CA VAL A 210 15.27 12.85 -14.79
C VAL A 210 14.42 13.73 -13.87
N PRO A 211 13.11 13.45 -13.71
CA PRO A 211 12.21 14.29 -12.95
C PRO A 211 12.48 14.26 -11.44
N PHE A 212 13.09 13.17 -10.93
CA PHE A 212 13.44 12.99 -9.52
C PHE A 212 14.40 11.80 -9.36
N ASP A 213 15.22 11.80 -8.31
CA ASP A 213 16.21 10.73 -8.06
C ASP A 213 15.54 9.38 -7.79
N TYR A 214 14.47 9.37 -6.99
CA TYR A 214 13.67 8.18 -6.66
C TYR A 214 12.51 7.99 -7.64
N SER A 215 12.81 8.07 -8.93
CA SER A 215 11.84 7.97 -10.01
C SER A 215 12.05 6.74 -10.87
N MET A 216 10.97 6.13 -11.35
CA MET A 216 11.05 5.06 -12.36
C MET A 216 11.72 5.53 -13.67
N HIS A 217 11.81 6.84 -13.90
CA HIS A 217 12.51 7.43 -15.06
C HIS A 217 14.03 7.43 -14.93
N ASN A 218 14.55 7.02 -13.77
CA ASN A 218 15.99 6.95 -13.46
C ASN A 218 16.53 5.51 -13.50
N TYR A 219 15.76 4.55 -14.02
CA TYR A 219 16.11 3.12 -14.08
C TYR A 219 15.90 2.54 -15.48
#